data_AF-A0A0A1TIJ2-F1
#
_entry.id   AF-A0A0A1TIJ2-F1
#
_cell.length_a   1.000
_cell.length_b   1.000
_cell.length_c   1.000
_cell.angle_alpha   90.00
_cell.angle_beta   90.00
_cell.angle_gamma   90.00
#
_symmetry.space_group_name_H-M   'P 1'
#
loop_
_entity.id
_entity.type
_entity.pdbx_description
1 polymer ?
#
loop_
_entity_poly.entity_id
_entity_poly.type
_entity_poly.pdbx_seq_one_letter_code
_entity_poly.pdbx_strand_id
1 'polypeptide(L)'
;MSRRFRLLKPAFKAHYDIISDDDAEQRQFYVDIKVKPFSKSVPGLTLYAGSDNSDNAPILGASYKPAFSETIKVAFGDPGQTSHVEWEELEKTKLSRFEYKWSTYMPSKDTSDDEDRLTDLLWKRTSSEGVDGVQPSSWSPRNWKLTGDDGVVLAVFTSDKGIGKAGTLEIRADKGADWDIKVLMTLVCIYHRASQGGG
;
A
#
# COMPACT_ATOMS: atom_id res chain seq x y z
N MET A 1 -18.25 0.49 -5.65
CA MET A 1 -17.90 -0.85 -6.20
C MET A 1 -16.53 -1.26 -5.67
N SER A 2 -16.18 -2.55 -5.65
CA SER A 2 -14.80 -2.98 -5.31
C SER A 2 -13.89 -2.84 -6.52
N ARG A 3 -12.68 -2.28 -6.36
CA ARG A 3 -11.67 -2.18 -7.43
C ARG A 3 -10.55 -3.17 -7.18
N ARG A 4 -9.93 -3.68 -8.25
CA ARG A 4 -8.86 -4.68 -8.14
C ARG A 4 -7.61 -4.27 -8.88
N PHE A 5 -6.48 -4.57 -8.26
CA PHE A 5 -5.16 -4.29 -8.78
C PHE A 5 -4.26 -5.52 -8.67
N ARG A 6 -3.68 -5.93 -9.79
CA ARG A 6 -2.62 -6.94 -9.84
C ARG A 6 -1.28 -6.28 -9.63
N LEU A 7 -0.55 -6.74 -8.62
CA LEU A 7 0.82 -6.34 -8.34
C LEU A 7 1.76 -7.38 -8.96
N LEU A 8 2.53 -6.94 -9.95
CA LEU A 8 3.58 -7.72 -10.57
C LEU A 8 4.93 -7.31 -9.99
N LYS A 9 5.80 -8.29 -9.80
CA LYS A 9 7.17 -8.08 -9.32
C LYS A 9 8.13 -8.78 -10.26
N PRO A 10 8.49 -8.17 -11.40
CA PRO A 10 9.35 -8.80 -12.39
C PRO A 10 10.65 -9.31 -11.74
N ALA A 11 11.04 -10.53 -12.12
CA ALA A 11 12.21 -11.19 -11.53
C ALA A 11 13.46 -10.33 -11.73
N PHE A 12 14.27 -10.19 -10.68
CA PHE A 12 15.52 -9.42 -10.69
C PHE A 12 15.40 -7.91 -10.98
N LYS A 13 14.19 -7.35 -11.07
CA LYS A 13 13.97 -5.91 -11.22
C LYS A 13 13.68 -5.24 -9.89
N ALA A 14 14.12 -4.00 -9.71
CA ALA A 14 13.88 -3.21 -8.50
C ALA A 14 12.62 -2.32 -8.66
N HIS A 15 11.50 -2.88 -9.11
CA HIS A 15 10.22 -2.16 -9.18
C HIS A 15 9.04 -3.13 -9.05
N TYR A 16 7.84 -2.60 -8.82
CA TYR A 16 6.56 -3.29 -9.00
C TYR A 16 5.78 -2.62 -10.14
N ASP A 17 5.09 -3.43 -10.95
CA ASP A 17 4.08 -2.92 -11.89
C ASP A 17 2.69 -3.17 -11.29
N ILE A 18 1.81 -2.19 -11.37
CA ILE A 18 0.44 -2.28 -10.84
C ILE A 18 -0.53 -2.08 -12.01
N ILE A 19 -1.39 -3.08 -12.22
CA ILE A 19 -2.34 -3.13 -13.32
C ILE A 19 -3.74 -3.27 -12.73
N SER A 20 -4.71 -2.49 -13.20
CA SER A 20 -6.11 -2.69 -12.80
C SER A 20 -6.68 -3.94 -13.49
N ASP A 21 -7.61 -4.63 -12.85
CA ASP A 21 -8.35 -5.70 -13.53
C ASP A 21 -9.39 -5.14 -14.52
N ASP A 22 -9.86 -3.91 -14.30
CA ASP A 22 -10.84 -3.24 -15.18
C ASP A 22 -10.21 -2.80 -16.51
N ASP A 23 -8.89 -2.61 -16.54
CA ASP A 23 -8.10 -2.29 -17.73
C ASP A 23 -6.82 -3.14 -17.73
N ALA A 24 -6.98 -4.40 -18.13
CA ALA A 24 -5.93 -5.42 -18.02
C ALA A 24 -4.76 -5.22 -19.01
N GLU A 25 -4.90 -4.33 -19.99
CA GLU A 25 -3.94 -4.10 -21.06
C GLU A 25 -2.98 -2.92 -20.75
N GLN A 26 -3.34 -2.02 -19.83
CA GLN A 26 -2.52 -0.86 -19.48
C GLN A 26 -2.05 -0.87 -18.03
N ARG A 27 -0.74 -0.70 -17.86
CA ARG A 27 -0.12 -0.42 -16.56
C ARG A 27 -0.66 0.91 -16.03
N GLN A 28 -1.30 0.92 -14.87
CA GLN A 28 -1.88 2.14 -14.29
C GLN A 28 -0.91 2.83 -13.33
N PHE A 29 -0.12 2.06 -12.60
CA PHE A 29 0.88 2.61 -11.70
C PHE A 29 2.20 1.84 -11.74
N TYR A 30 3.27 2.57 -11.48
CA TYR A 30 4.63 2.04 -11.41
C TYR A 30 5.21 2.34 -10.03
N VAL A 31 5.76 1.36 -9.33
CA VAL A 31 6.47 1.58 -8.06
C VAL A 31 7.93 1.29 -8.23
N ASP A 32 8.76 2.32 -8.17
CA ASP A 32 10.21 2.17 -8.13
C ASP A 32 10.68 1.79 -6.72
N ILE A 33 11.62 0.85 -6.64
CA ILE A 33 12.25 0.43 -5.39
C ILE A 33 13.69 0.91 -5.43
N LYS A 34 14.02 1.87 -4.56
CA LYS A 34 15.41 2.32 -4.43
C LYS A 34 16.12 1.50 -3.35
N VAL A 35 17.24 0.90 -3.74
CA VAL A 35 18.06 -0.03 -2.92
C VAL A 35 18.86 0.70 -1.82
N LYS A 36 18.59 1.99 -1.54
CA LYS A 36 19.19 2.72 -0.41
C LYS A 36 18.17 2.95 0.72
N PRO A 37 17.68 1.89 1.40
CA PRO A 37 16.57 1.95 2.36
C PRO A 37 16.90 2.67 3.68
N PHE A 38 18.11 3.21 3.84
CA PHE A 38 18.58 3.88 5.06
C PHE A 38 18.91 5.36 4.86
N SER A 39 18.67 5.91 3.65
CA SER A 39 18.81 7.35 3.46
C SER A 39 17.58 8.08 3.96
N LYS A 40 17.77 9.10 4.81
CA LYS A 40 16.69 10.03 5.17
C LYS A 40 16.29 10.93 4.00
N SER A 41 17.14 11.08 2.98
CA SER A 41 16.93 11.96 1.83
C SER A 41 16.50 11.23 0.56
N VAL A 42 16.50 9.90 0.54
CA VAL A 42 16.09 9.10 -0.63
C VAL A 42 14.94 8.19 -0.22
N PRO A 43 13.76 8.30 -0.86
CA PRO A 43 12.67 7.36 -0.65
C PRO A 43 13.13 5.92 -0.84
N GLY A 44 12.67 5.01 0.01
CA GLY A 44 12.89 3.57 -0.18
C GLY A 44 11.99 2.98 -1.27
N LEU A 45 10.77 3.51 -1.40
CA LEU A 45 9.80 3.18 -2.44
C LEU A 45 9.17 4.48 -2.94
N THR A 46 8.94 4.60 -4.25
CA THR A 46 8.23 5.72 -4.87
C THR A 46 7.18 5.20 -5.83
N LEU A 47 5.93 5.63 -5.64
CA LEU A 47 4.80 5.33 -6.51
C LEU A 47 4.64 6.45 -7.54
N TYR A 48 4.58 6.06 -8.81
CA TYR A 48 4.44 6.92 -9.97
C TYR A 48 3.12 6.64 -10.69
N ALA A 49 2.53 7.67 -11.27
CA ALA A 49 1.38 7.54 -12.16
C ALA A 49 1.81 7.08 -13.56
N GLY A 50 1.02 6.21 -14.17
CA GLY A 50 1.13 5.87 -15.59
C GLY A 50 1.90 4.57 -15.90
N SER A 51 1.96 4.27 -17.20
CA SER A 51 2.42 2.99 -17.73
C SER A 51 3.92 2.90 -18.00
N ASP A 52 4.58 4.06 -18.11
CA ASP A 52 5.92 4.17 -18.66
C ASP A 52 6.92 4.52 -17.57
N ASN A 53 8.07 3.84 -17.59
CA ASN A 53 9.27 4.15 -16.80
C ASN A 53 9.93 5.44 -17.30
N SER A 54 9.18 6.54 -17.36
CA SER A 54 9.73 7.84 -17.71
C SER A 54 10.18 8.56 -16.44
N ASP A 55 11.36 9.15 -16.47
CA ASP A 55 11.89 10.02 -15.42
C ASP A 55 10.97 11.24 -15.11
N ASN A 56 9.90 11.43 -15.89
CA ASN A 56 8.93 12.51 -15.78
C ASN A 56 7.53 12.07 -15.29
N ALA A 57 7.36 10.80 -14.91
CA ALA A 57 6.08 10.35 -14.38
C ALA A 57 5.75 11.09 -13.06
N PRO A 58 4.50 11.57 -12.88
CA PRO A 58 4.10 12.23 -11.63
C PRO A 58 4.29 11.30 -10.42
N ILE A 59 4.91 11.81 -9.35
CA ILE A 59 5.04 11.08 -8.09
C ILE A 59 3.72 11.19 -7.33
N LEU A 60 3.09 10.04 -7.07
CA LEU A 60 1.85 9.92 -6.30
C LEU A 60 2.11 9.63 -4.83
N GLY A 61 3.28 9.08 -4.51
CA GLY A 61 3.68 8.90 -3.13
C GLY A 61 5.08 8.35 -2.97
N ALA A 62 5.64 8.52 -1.78
CA ALA A 62 6.99 8.09 -1.45
C ALA A 62 7.06 7.58 -0.01
N SER A 63 7.89 6.57 0.25
CA SER A 63 8.10 6.07 1.60
C SER A 63 9.51 6.34 2.09
N TYR A 64 9.60 6.74 3.34
CA TYR A 64 10.85 7.02 4.02
C TYR A 64 10.92 6.17 5.28
N LYS A 65 12.03 5.46 5.43
CA LYS A 65 12.27 4.66 6.62
C LYS A 65 13.49 5.20 7.35
N PRO A 66 13.32 5.80 8.53
CA PRO A 66 14.45 6.10 9.39
C PRO A 66 15.17 4.79 9.78
N ALA A 67 16.51 4.82 9.82
CA ALA A 67 17.29 3.67 10.26
C ALA A 67 16.84 3.21 11.66
N PHE A 68 16.71 1.90 11.84
CA PHE A 68 16.25 1.25 13.08
C PHE A 68 14.83 1.59 13.55
N SER A 69 14.05 2.33 12.76
CA SER A 69 12.64 2.59 13.08
C SER A 69 11.73 1.42 12.70
N GLU A 70 10.73 1.20 13.54
CA GLU A 70 9.58 0.32 13.24
C GLU A 70 8.46 1.07 12.51
N THR A 71 8.58 2.39 12.39
CA THR A 71 7.66 3.27 11.67
C THR A 71 8.16 3.54 10.26
N ILE A 72 7.25 3.49 9.29
CA ILE A 72 7.46 3.91 7.90
C ILE A 72 6.69 5.22 7.72
N LYS A 73 7.38 6.29 7.35
CA LYS A 73 6.72 7.54 6.95
C LYS A 73 6.32 7.43 5.48
N VAL A 74 5.10 7.82 5.15
CA VAL A 74 4.57 7.80 3.79
C VAL A 74 4.15 9.21 3.44
N ALA A 75 4.68 9.73 2.33
CA ALA A 75 4.25 10.95 1.69
C ALA A 75 3.27 10.57 0.58
N PHE A 76 2.11 11.23 0.54
CA PHE A 76 1.20 11.22 -0.59
C PHE A 76 1.34 12.52 -1.36
N GLY A 77 1.58 12.41 -2.66
CA GLY A 77 2.07 13.49 -3.52
C GLY A 77 3.60 13.51 -3.67
N ASP A 78 4.11 14.51 -4.40
CA ASP A 78 5.52 14.67 -4.71
C ASP A 78 6.29 15.29 -3.52
N PRO A 79 7.19 14.55 -2.85
CA PRO A 79 7.95 15.06 -1.69
C PRO A 79 8.85 16.27 -2.00
N GLY A 80 9.13 16.56 -3.27
CA GLY A 80 9.81 17.79 -3.70
C GLY A 80 8.93 19.04 -3.61
N GLN A 81 7.61 18.88 -3.56
CA GLN A 81 6.60 19.95 -3.54
C GLN A 81 5.93 20.03 -2.17
N THR A 82 6.62 20.62 -1.19
CA THR A 82 6.24 20.58 0.24
C THR A 82 4.85 21.14 0.57
N SER A 83 4.25 21.98 -0.27
CA SER A 83 2.91 22.54 -0.07
C SER A 83 1.75 21.59 -0.44
N HIS A 84 2.04 20.48 -1.13
CA HIS A 84 1.03 19.55 -1.65
C HIS A 84 1.27 18.10 -1.21
N VAL A 85 2.02 17.92 -0.11
CA VAL A 85 2.35 16.59 0.40
C VAL A 85 1.65 16.34 1.71
N GLU A 86 0.87 15.28 1.75
CA GLU A 86 0.30 14.76 2.98
C GLU A 86 1.24 13.70 3.56
N TRP A 87 1.66 13.91 4.81
CA TRP A 87 2.53 12.97 5.53
C TRP A 87 1.70 12.13 6.49
N GLU A 88 1.75 10.82 6.31
CA GLU A 88 1.13 9.85 7.20
C GLU A 88 2.17 8.82 7.66
N GLU A 89 1.82 8.04 8.69
CA GLU A 89 2.73 7.07 9.29
C GLU A 89 2.10 5.68 9.35
N LEU A 90 2.92 4.67 9.04
CA LEU A 90 2.66 3.26 9.27
C LEU A 90 3.51 2.79 10.44
N GLU A 91 2.87 2.57 11.57
CA GLU A 91 3.52 2.11 12.80
C GLU A 91 3.36 0.61 12.95
N LYS A 92 4.47 -0.13 13.04
CA LYS A 92 4.37 -1.54 13.43
C LYS A 92 3.86 -1.63 14.86
N THR A 93 2.81 -2.41 15.09
CA THR A 93 2.26 -2.57 16.44
C THR A 93 3.17 -3.46 17.29
N LYS A 94 3.36 -3.11 18.56
CA LYS A 94 4.18 -3.89 19.50
C LYS A 94 3.57 -5.24 19.85
N LEU A 95 2.23 -5.34 19.76
CA LEU A 95 1.46 -6.52 20.17
C LEU A 95 1.46 -7.63 19.12
N SER A 96 1.66 -7.30 17.84
CA SER A 96 1.70 -8.28 16.75
C SER A 96 2.80 -7.94 15.75
N ARG A 97 3.72 -8.90 15.54
CA ARG A 97 4.82 -8.76 14.57
C ARG A 97 4.35 -8.58 13.12
N PHE A 98 3.06 -8.78 12.85
CA PHE A 98 2.46 -8.79 11.52
C PHE A 98 1.26 -7.84 11.43
N GLU A 99 1.30 -6.75 12.19
CA GLU A 99 0.25 -5.73 12.19
C GLU A 99 0.86 -4.33 12.16
N TYR A 100 0.34 -3.49 11.27
CA TYR A 100 0.73 -2.09 11.12
C TYR A 100 -0.50 -1.22 11.31
N LYS A 101 -0.39 -0.24 12.20
CA LYS A 101 -1.37 0.82 12.38
C LYS A 101 -1.09 1.93 11.38
N TRP A 102 -2.15 2.39 10.73
CA TRP A 102 -2.14 3.46 9.75
C TRP A 102 -3.19 4.50 10.17
N SER A 103 -2.74 5.69 10.54
CA SER A 103 -3.63 6.81 10.90
C SER A 103 -3.80 7.71 9.68
N THR A 104 -5.04 7.90 9.22
CA THR A 104 -5.36 8.69 8.01
C THR A 104 -6.67 9.46 8.19
N TYR A 105 -6.80 10.59 7.51
CA TYR A 105 -8.03 11.39 7.50
C TYR A 105 -9.06 10.74 6.57
N MET A 106 -10.28 10.57 7.07
CA MET A 106 -11.40 10.04 6.30
C MET A 106 -12.66 10.87 6.48
N PRO A 107 -13.52 10.94 5.46
CA PRO A 107 -14.84 11.54 5.61
C PRO A 107 -15.60 10.85 6.74
N SER A 108 -16.01 11.63 7.73
CA SER A 108 -16.85 11.17 8.83
C SER A 108 -18.23 10.76 8.30
N LYS A 109 -18.74 9.60 8.71
CA LYS A 109 -20.11 9.17 8.37
C LYS A 109 -21.16 9.68 9.36
N ASP A 110 -20.73 10.11 10.55
CA ASP A 110 -21.61 10.29 11.71
C ASP A 110 -21.87 11.76 12.06
N THR A 111 -21.29 12.71 11.33
CA THR A 111 -21.45 14.14 11.57
C THR A 111 -22.04 14.82 10.35
N SER A 112 -23.01 15.71 10.56
CA SER A 112 -23.58 16.58 9.51
C SER A 112 -22.57 17.60 8.96
N ASP A 113 -21.41 17.71 9.59
CA ASP A 113 -20.27 18.47 9.12
C ASP A 113 -19.39 17.55 8.26
N ASP A 114 -19.14 17.97 7.02
CA ASP A 114 -18.21 17.39 6.03
C ASP A 114 -16.73 17.54 6.48
N GLU A 115 -16.45 17.33 7.76
CA GLU A 115 -15.07 17.34 8.27
C GLU A 115 -14.47 15.95 8.23
N ASP A 116 -13.27 15.87 7.64
CA ASP A 116 -12.46 14.66 7.67
C ASP A 116 -12.02 14.36 9.11
N ARG A 117 -12.29 13.13 9.55
CA ARG A 117 -11.89 12.61 10.85
C ARG A 117 -10.63 11.76 10.74
N LEU A 118 -9.66 12.01 11.61
CA LEU A 118 -8.52 11.13 11.79
C LEU A 118 -9.01 9.76 12.29
N THR A 119 -8.72 8.72 11.50
CA THR A 119 -9.17 7.35 11.72
C THR A 119 -7.95 6.43 11.75
N ASP A 120 -7.91 5.54 12.76
CA ASP A 120 -6.90 4.50 12.83
C ASP A 120 -7.39 3.27 12.05
N LEU A 121 -6.52 2.76 11.18
CA LEU A 121 -6.73 1.55 10.43
C LEU A 121 -5.62 0.55 10.73
N LEU A 122 -5.92 -0.73 10.52
CA LEU A 122 -4.96 -1.79 10.79
C LEU A 122 -4.76 -2.65 9.56
N TRP A 123 -3.52 -2.64 9.06
CA TRP A 123 -3.02 -3.65 8.15
C TRP A 123 -2.62 -4.88 8.95
N LYS A 124 -3.36 -5.98 8.80
CA LYS A 124 -3.11 -7.25 9.51
C LYS A 124 -2.83 -8.35 8.52
N ARG A 125 -1.86 -9.21 8.85
CA ARG A 125 -1.70 -10.46 8.12
C ARG A 125 -2.95 -11.34 8.27
N THR A 126 -3.37 -11.99 7.20
CA THR A 126 -4.58 -12.83 7.17
C THR A 126 -4.30 -14.18 6.53
N SER A 127 -5.00 -15.22 6.99
CA SER A 127 -5.03 -16.55 6.36
C SER A 127 -6.45 -17.02 6.05
N SER A 128 -7.47 -16.23 6.41
CA SER A 128 -8.89 -16.58 6.30
C SER A 128 -9.66 -15.71 5.30
N GLU A 129 -9.15 -14.52 5.00
CA GLU A 129 -9.78 -13.54 4.10
C GLU A 129 -8.89 -13.34 2.88
N GLY A 130 -9.45 -13.55 1.69
CA GLY A 130 -8.78 -13.32 0.41
C GLY A 130 -9.65 -12.50 -0.54
N VAL A 131 -9.10 -12.24 -1.73
CA VAL A 131 -9.81 -11.56 -2.81
C VAL A 131 -11.07 -12.36 -3.16
N ASP A 132 -12.19 -11.68 -3.39
CA ASP A 132 -13.51 -12.27 -3.68
C ASP A 132 -14.10 -13.14 -2.58
N GLY A 133 -13.60 -13.00 -1.35
CA GLY A 133 -14.00 -13.88 -0.24
C GLY A 133 -13.50 -15.32 -0.42
N VAL A 134 -12.67 -15.58 -1.42
CA VAL A 134 -12.03 -16.87 -1.60
C VAL A 134 -10.89 -16.98 -0.60
N GLN A 135 -10.89 -18.06 0.19
CA GLN A 135 -9.79 -18.30 1.13
C GLN A 135 -8.48 -18.39 0.35
N PRO A 136 -7.50 -17.53 0.65
CA PRO A 136 -6.21 -17.61 -0.01
C PRO A 136 -5.57 -18.95 0.35
N SER A 137 -4.72 -19.49 -0.52
CA SER A 137 -3.97 -20.72 -0.17
C SER A 137 -3.34 -20.54 1.22
N SER A 138 -3.82 -21.34 2.17
CA SER A 138 -3.85 -21.09 3.63
C SER A 138 -2.49 -20.81 4.30
N TRP A 139 -1.39 -20.86 3.53
CA TRP A 139 -0.02 -20.90 4.02
C TRP A 139 0.87 -19.74 3.55
N SER A 140 0.38 -18.76 2.77
CA SER A 140 1.26 -17.64 2.42
C SER A 140 1.43 -16.66 3.58
N PRO A 141 2.66 -16.37 4.03
CA PRO A 141 2.88 -15.41 5.11
C PRO A 141 2.70 -13.95 4.72
N ARG A 142 2.23 -13.68 3.49
CA ARG A 142 2.27 -12.37 2.85
C ARG A 142 0.90 -11.90 2.36
N ASN A 143 -0.18 -12.49 2.86
CA ASN A 143 -1.53 -11.99 2.65
C ASN A 143 -1.86 -10.96 3.73
N TRP A 144 -2.53 -9.88 3.34
CA TRP A 144 -2.82 -8.75 4.22
C TRP A 144 -4.27 -8.33 4.08
N LYS A 145 -4.85 -7.78 5.14
CA LYS A 145 -6.15 -7.10 5.10
C LYS A 145 -6.04 -5.78 5.83
N LEU A 146 -6.74 -4.77 5.32
CA LEU A 146 -6.90 -3.48 5.95
C LEU A 146 -8.27 -3.45 6.63
N THR A 147 -8.31 -3.14 7.93
CA THR A 147 -9.54 -3.04 8.69
C THR A 147 -9.69 -1.68 9.35
N GLY A 148 -10.90 -1.14 9.37
CA GLY A 148 -11.26 -0.01 10.25
C GLY A 148 -11.42 -0.43 11.70
N ASP A 149 -11.61 0.55 12.58
CA ASP A 149 -11.83 0.35 14.03
C ASP A 149 -13.09 -0.48 14.34
N ASP A 150 -14.11 -0.39 13.48
CA ASP A 150 -15.34 -1.18 13.54
C ASP A 150 -15.17 -2.63 13.08
N GLY A 151 -13.95 -3.01 12.67
CA GLY A 151 -13.64 -4.33 12.14
C GLY A 151 -14.01 -4.54 10.66
N VAL A 152 -14.55 -3.51 9.99
CA VAL A 152 -14.90 -3.59 8.57
C VAL A 152 -13.64 -3.73 7.73
N VAL A 153 -13.64 -4.71 6.82
CA VAL A 153 -12.54 -4.93 5.89
C VAL A 153 -12.62 -3.95 4.73
N LEU A 154 -11.67 -3.03 4.66
CA LEU A 154 -11.60 -1.98 3.64
C LEU A 154 -10.81 -2.41 2.41
N ALA A 155 -9.83 -3.29 2.58
CA ALA A 155 -9.05 -3.86 1.49
C ALA A 155 -8.47 -5.23 1.86
N VAL A 156 -8.21 -6.08 0.86
CA VAL A 156 -7.57 -7.40 1.03
C VAL A 156 -6.52 -7.59 -0.06
N PHE A 157 -5.33 -8.03 0.35
CA PHE A 157 -4.27 -8.45 -0.54
C PHE A 157 -3.99 -9.94 -0.40
N THR A 158 -4.06 -10.64 -1.52
CA THR A 158 -3.70 -12.06 -1.63
C THR A 158 -2.41 -12.20 -2.42
N SER A 159 -1.38 -12.71 -1.78
CA SER A 159 -0.07 -12.91 -2.42
C SER A 159 -0.06 -14.10 -3.37
N ASP A 160 0.66 -13.93 -4.48
CA ASP A 160 0.94 -14.99 -5.46
C ASP A 160 2.41 -15.45 -5.30
N LYS A 161 2.65 -16.76 -5.38
CA LYS A 161 4.00 -17.35 -5.29
C LYS A 161 4.65 -17.52 -6.67
N GLY A 162 3.93 -17.24 -7.75
CA GLY A 162 4.44 -17.30 -9.12
C GLY A 162 5.62 -16.36 -9.35
N ILE A 163 6.56 -16.81 -10.18
CA ILE A 163 7.70 -15.98 -10.62
C ILE A 163 7.17 -14.73 -11.32
N GLY A 164 7.71 -13.57 -10.99
CA GLY A 164 7.29 -12.30 -11.59
C GLY A 164 6.01 -11.71 -11.00
N LYS A 165 5.39 -12.37 -10.02
CA LYS A 165 4.13 -11.94 -9.41
C LYS A 165 4.30 -11.60 -7.93
N ALA A 166 3.55 -10.61 -7.46
CA ALA A 166 3.45 -10.31 -6.03
C ALA A 166 2.08 -10.75 -5.47
N GLY A 167 0.99 -10.45 -6.17
CA GLY A 167 -0.37 -10.81 -5.74
C GLY A 167 -1.44 -9.88 -6.30
N THR A 168 -2.63 -9.98 -5.73
CA THR A 168 -3.79 -9.16 -6.11
C THR A 168 -4.31 -8.41 -4.88
N LEU A 169 -4.54 -7.11 -5.04
CA LEU A 169 -5.22 -6.24 -4.08
C LEU A 169 -6.66 -6.02 -4.54
N GLU A 170 -7.60 -6.13 -3.61
CA GLU A 170 -8.99 -5.72 -3.75
C GLU A 170 -9.27 -4.60 -2.75
N ILE A 171 -9.70 -3.44 -3.24
CA ILE A 171 -10.11 -2.30 -2.42
C ILE A 171 -11.63 -2.25 -2.39
N ARG A 172 -12.21 -2.59 -1.24
CA ARG A 172 -13.67 -2.71 -1.02
C ARG A 172 -14.32 -1.36 -0.72
N ALA A 173 -13.60 -0.47 -0.04
CA ALA A 173 -14.10 0.85 0.33
C ALA A 173 -13.96 1.85 -0.82
N ASP A 174 -15.09 2.21 -1.44
CA ASP A 174 -15.16 3.20 -2.52
C ASP A 174 -15.11 4.63 -1.95
N LYS A 175 -13.93 5.25 -2.00
CA LYS A 175 -13.63 6.56 -1.38
C LYS A 175 -12.84 7.47 -2.34
N GLY A 176 -12.90 7.20 -3.64
CA GLY A 176 -12.18 7.97 -4.67
C GLY A 176 -10.76 7.48 -4.96
N ALA A 177 -10.11 8.13 -5.93
CA ALA A 177 -8.81 7.72 -6.45
C ALA A 177 -7.65 7.94 -5.47
N ASP A 178 -7.68 9.03 -4.70
CA ASP A 178 -6.64 9.33 -3.69
C ASP A 178 -6.60 8.25 -2.61
N TRP A 179 -7.76 7.74 -2.22
CA TRP A 179 -7.85 6.60 -1.31
C TRP A 179 -7.16 5.35 -1.88
N ASP A 180 -7.36 5.05 -3.15
CA ASP A 180 -6.75 3.89 -3.79
C ASP A 180 -5.22 4.01 -3.84
N ILE A 181 -4.72 5.21 -4.14
CA ILE A 181 -3.29 5.54 -4.06
C ILE A 181 -2.75 5.31 -2.65
N LYS A 182 -3.46 5.80 -1.62
CA LYS A 182 -3.07 5.62 -0.22
C LYS A 182 -2.99 4.14 0.18
N VAL A 183 -4.02 3.36 -0.15
CA VAL A 183 -4.08 1.92 0.12
C VAL A 183 -2.98 1.16 -0.64
N LEU A 184 -2.75 1.47 -1.92
CA LEU A 184 -1.71 0.84 -2.74
C LEU A 184 -0.32 1.10 -2.16
N MET A 185 0.00 2.36 -1.87
CA MET A 185 1.32 2.73 -1.37
C MET A 185 1.61 2.10 -0.01
N THR A 186 0.64 2.15 0.91
CA THR A 186 0.81 1.57 2.25
C THR A 186 0.93 0.04 2.20
N LEU A 187 0.17 -0.63 1.34
CA LEU A 187 0.30 -2.06 1.08
C LEU A 187 1.69 -2.42 0.54
N VAL A 188 2.18 -1.69 -0.47
CA VAL A 188 3.50 -1.99 -1.06
C VAL A 188 4.61 -1.80 -0.04
N CYS A 189 4.51 -0.80 0.85
CA CYS A 189 5.44 -0.61 1.96
C CYS A 189 5.54 -1.84 2.87
N ILE A 190 4.40 -2.33 3.37
CA ILE A 190 4.37 -3.47 4.30
C ILE A 190 4.71 -4.79 3.59
N TYR A 191 4.27 -4.97 2.35
CA TYR A 191 4.55 -6.18 1.56
C TYR A 191 6.03 -6.26 1.18
N HIS A 192 6.60 -5.16 0.69
CA HIS A 192 8.02 -5.08 0.39
C HIS A 192 8.85 -5.39 1.64
N ARG A 193 8.52 -4.79 2.78
CA ARG A 193 9.18 -5.05 4.06
C ARG A 193 9.11 -6.52 4.48
N ALA A 194 7.95 -7.15 4.34
CA ALA A 194 7.78 -8.57 4.64
C ALA A 194 8.56 -9.48 3.68
N SER A 195 8.79 -9.05 2.44
CA SER A 195 9.56 -9.81 1.44
C SER A 195 11.08 -9.79 1.66
N GLN A 196 11.62 -8.78 2.36
CA GLN A 196 13.06 -8.61 2.61
C GLN A 196 13.58 -9.45 3.80
N GLY A 197 12.79 -10.37 4.34
CA GLY A 197 13.23 -11.25 5.44
C GLY A 197 13.36 -10.56 6.81
N GLY A 198 12.83 -9.34 6.96
CA GLY A 198 12.75 -8.65 8.26
C GLY A 198 11.63 -9.19 9.14
N GLY A 199 11.81 -10.42 9.64
CA GLY A 199 11.02 -11.06 10.70
C GLY A 199 11.77 -11.09 12.01
#